data_AF-A0A671M9D7-F1
#
_entry.id   AF-A0A671M9D7-F1
#
_cell.length_a   1.000
_cell.length_b   1.000
_cell.length_c   1.000
_cell.angle_alpha   90.00
_cell.angle_beta   90.00
_cell.angle_gamma   90.00
#
_symmetry.space_group_name_H-M   'P 1'
#
loop_
_entity.id
_entity.type
_entity.pdbx_description
1 polymer ?
#
loop_
_entity_poly.entity_id
_entity_poly.type
_entity_poly.pdbx_seq_one_letter_code
_entity_poly.pdbx_strand_id
1 'polypeptide(L)'
;GSLFLRFVGPMDNIKSCGFIQMMEQRLENVFAEAQEKVEDSYGTLSVEILNTYQTGNSLAVTLVYVVWNSSTPLNGTVSSGLLNQLTAELVGYFLFFPPLIIAERKFQLVFTA
;
A
#
# COMPACT_ATOMS: atom_id res chain seq x y z
N GLY A 1 -7.67 7.08 6.51
CA GLY A 1 -8.34 6.93 5.20
C GLY A 1 -7.59 5.88 4.40
N SER A 2 -8.27 4.93 3.74
CA SER A 2 -7.62 3.78 3.09
C SER A 2 -6.94 4.14 1.77
N LEU A 3 -5.86 3.42 1.47
CA LEU A 3 -5.03 3.56 0.27
C LEU A 3 -5.22 2.37 -0.65
N PHE A 4 -4.96 2.57 -1.95
CA PHE A 4 -5.09 1.55 -2.98
C PHE A 4 -3.75 1.40 -3.71
N LEU A 5 -3.19 0.20 -3.69
CA LEU A 5 -1.97 -0.12 -4.43
C LEU A 5 -2.32 -1.19 -5.46
N ARG A 6 -1.92 -0.98 -6.72
CA ARG A 6 -2.11 -1.98 -7.77
C ARG A 6 -0.77 -2.43 -8.33
N PHE A 7 -0.55 -3.73 -8.41
CA PHE A 7 0.69 -4.32 -8.95
C PHE A 7 0.39 -5.61 -9.70
N VAL A 8 1.37 -6.08 -10.46
CA VAL A 8 1.30 -7.42 -11.06
C VAL A 8 1.62 -8.42 -9.96
N GLY A 9 0.59 -9.12 -9.47
CA GLY A 9 0.72 -10.08 -8.37
C GLY A 9 1.09 -11.48 -8.83
N PRO A 10 1.39 -12.39 -7.88
CA PRO A 10 1.72 -13.78 -8.18
C PRO A 10 0.48 -14.56 -8.66
N MET A 11 0.70 -15.74 -9.25
CA MET A 11 -0.39 -16.69 -9.55
C MET A 11 -1.01 -17.33 -8.28
N ASP A 12 -0.37 -17.13 -7.12
CA ASP A 12 -0.78 -17.67 -5.82
C ASP A 12 -2.04 -17.01 -5.24
N ASN A 13 -2.57 -17.61 -4.17
CA ASN A 13 -3.77 -17.14 -3.50
C ASN A 13 -3.51 -15.83 -2.73
N ILE A 14 -3.96 -14.71 -3.31
CA ILE A 14 -3.87 -13.35 -2.74
C ILE A 14 -4.74 -13.11 -1.49
N LYS A 15 -5.50 -14.12 -1.05
CA LYS A 15 -6.29 -14.10 0.19
C LYS A 15 -5.62 -14.87 1.32
N SER A 16 -4.52 -15.56 1.03
CA SER A 16 -3.78 -16.31 2.04
C SER A 16 -3.14 -15.37 3.05
N CYS A 17 -3.19 -15.74 4.33
CA CYS A 17 -2.53 -15.00 5.41
C CYS A 17 -1.04 -14.77 5.13
N GLY A 18 -0.34 -15.75 4.54
CA GLY A 18 1.07 -15.60 4.17
C GLY A 18 1.31 -14.52 3.10
N PHE A 19 0.41 -14.35 2.14
CA PHE A 19 0.50 -13.26 1.17
C PHE A 19 0.22 -11.91 1.83
N ILE A 20 -0.79 -11.84 2.69
CA ILE A 20 -1.14 -10.64 3.45
C ILE A 20 0.03 -10.16 4.30
N GLN A 21 0.56 -11.02 5.18
CA GLN A 21 1.68 -10.68 6.06
C GLN A 21 2.94 -10.29 5.28
N MET A 22 3.23 -10.99 4.19
CA MET A 22 4.35 -10.64 3.30
C MET A 22 4.19 -9.22 2.74
N MET A 23 2.99 -8.87 2.26
CA MET A 23 2.73 -7.56 1.68
C MET A 23 2.69 -6.45 2.73
N GLU A 24 2.17 -6.71 3.93
CA GLU A 24 2.21 -5.79 5.07
C GLU A 24 3.65 -5.44 5.42
N GLN A 25 4.50 -6.46 5.65
CA GLN A 25 5.91 -6.25 5.98
C GLN A 25 6.67 -5.48 4.89
N ARG A 26 6.37 -5.75 3.62
CA ARG A 26 6.99 -5.01 2.50
C ARG A 26 6.55 -3.56 2.47
N LEU A 27 5.26 -3.29 2.66
CA LEU A 27 4.75 -1.92 2.74
C LEU A 27 5.30 -1.17 3.95
N GLU A 28 5.44 -1.82 5.10
CA GLU A 28 6.08 -1.24 6.29
C GLU A 28 7.50 -0.76 5.98
N ASN A 29 8.31 -1.58 5.28
CA ASN A 29 9.64 -1.17 4.83
C ASN A 29 9.59 0.04 3.88
N VAL A 30 8.63 0.06 2.94
CA VAL A 30 8.44 1.22 2.05
C VAL A 30 8.13 2.48 2.85
N PHE A 31 7.25 2.38 3.86
CA PHE A 31 6.90 3.53 4.70
C PHE A 31 8.05 3.97 5.61
N ALA A 32 8.87 3.04 6.08
CA ALA A 32 10.10 3.35 6.83
C ALA A 32 11.09 4.16 5.98
N GLU A 33 11.32 3.73 4.74
CA GLU A 33 12.18 4.45 3.79
C GLU A 33 11.60 5.80 3.37
N ALA A 34 10.28 5.86 3.19
CA ALA A 34 9.58 7.09 2.85
C ALA A 34 9.68 8.13 3.97
N GLN A 35 9.53 7.71 5.23
CA GLN A 35 9.63 8.64 6.36
C GLN A 35 11.06 9.15 6.58
N GLU A 36 12.10 8.38 6.24
CA GLU A 36 13.50 8.85 6.28
C GLU A 36 13.73 10.05 5.34
N LYS A 37 12.91 10.19 4.30
CA LYS A 37 13.00 11.28 3.33
C LYS A 37 12.23 12.55 3.69
N VAL A 38 11.40 12.51 4.73
CA VAL A 38 10.69 13.70 5.22
C VAL A 38 11.24 14.13 6.57
N GLU A 39 11.04 15.41 6.88
CA GLU A 39 11.44 15.96 8.18
C GLU A 39 10.53 15.44 9.32
N ASP A 40 9.29 15.05 9.01
CA ASP A 40 8.35 14.47 9.97
C ASP A 40 8.72 13.04 10.38
N SER A 41 8.93 12.82 11.68
CA SER A 41 9.15 11.49 12.24
C SER A 41 7.83 10.89 12.74
N TYR A 42 7.30 9.90 12.01
CA TYR A 42 6.06 9.20 12.37
C TYR A 42 6.30 7.97 13.26
N GLY A 43 7.50 7.77 13.79
CA GLY A 43 7.84 6.64 14.66
C GLY A 43 7.77 5.30 13.91
N THR A 44 7.35 4.24 14.61
CA THR A 44 7.15 2.93 13.98
C THR A 44 5.81 2.91 13.26
N LEU A 45 5.88 2.87 11.92
CA LEU A 45 4.72 2.71 11.06
C LEU A 45 4.42 1.23 10.84
N SER A 46 3.16 0.84 11.05
CA SER A 46 2.67 -0.50 10.74
C SER A 46 1.64 -0.45 9.63
N VAL A 47 1.51 -1.52 8.86
CA VAL A 47 0.56 -1.59 7.74
C VAL A 47 -0.40 -2.73 7.95
N GLU A 48 -1.68 -2.46 7.72
CA GLU A 48 -2.74 -3.47 7.78
C GLU A 48 -3.45 -3.52 6.44
N ILE A 49 -3.49 -4.70 5.82
CA ILE A 49 -4.24 -4.94 4.59
C ILE A 49 -5.69 -5.26 4.95
N LEU A 50 -6.56 -4.34 4.59
CA LEU A 50 -8.00 -4.43 4.80
C LEU A 50 -8.66 -5.37 3.77
N ASN A 51 -8.18 -5.31 2.52
CA ASN A 51 -8.69 -6.21 1.49
C ASN A 51 -7.74 -6.36 0.30
N THR A 52 -7.96 -7.43 -0.47
CA THR A 52 -7.25 -7.72 -1.72
C THR A 52 -8.25 -7.99 -2.83
N TYR A 53 -7.97 -7.56 -4.05
CA TYR A 53 -8.86 -7.80 -5.19
C TYR A 53 -8.03 -8.18 -6.41
N GLN A 54 -8.50 -9.17 -7.16
CA GLN A 54 -7.96 -9.51 -8.46
C GLN A 54 -9.12 -9.48 -9.46
N THR A 55 -8.93 -8.77 -10.56
CA THR A 55 -9.99 -8.62 -11.56
C THR A 55 -9.96 -9.79 -12.54
N GLY A 56 -10.89 -10.74 -12.38
CA GLY A 56 -11.01 -11.91 -13.26
C GLY A 56 -9.70 -12.70 -13.37
N ASN A 57 -9.29 -13.02 -14.60
CA ASN A 57 -8.04 -13.72 -14.89
C ASN A 57 -6.84 -12.77 -15.08
N SER A 58 -6.94 -11.52 -14.65
CA SER A 58 -5.85 -10.56 -14.75
C SER A 58 -4.77 -10.82 -13.70
N LEU A 59 -3.52 -10.57 -14.07
CA LEU A 59 -2.39 -10.56 -13.14
C LEU A 59 -2.39 -9.31 -12.24
N ALA A 60 -3.30 -8.36 -12.46
CA ALA A 60 -3.40 -7.16 -11.65
C ALA A 60 -4.10 -7.43 -10.31
N VAL A 61 -3.33 -7.25 -9.22
CA VAL A 61 -3.80 -7.34 -7.84
C VAL A 61 -3.92 -5.93 -7.28
N THR A 62 -5.04 -5.65 -6.62
CA THR A 62 -5.31 -4.40 -5.89
C THR A 62 -5.31 -4.70 -4.40
N LEU A 63 -4.47 -4.01 -3.63
CA LEU A 63 -4.49 -4.01 -2.18
C LEU A 63 -5.19 -2.76 -1.67
N VAL A 64 -6.06 -2.94 -0.69
CA VAL A 64 -6.63 -1.88 0.12
C VAL A 64 -6.01 -2.01 1.50
N TYR A 65 -5.33 -0.96 1.94
CA TYR A 65 -4.60 -1.00 3.21
C TYR A 65 -4.72 0.34 3.95
N VAL A 66 -4.35 0.30 5.22
CA VAL A 66 -4.22 1.45 6.10
C VAL A 66 -2.83 1.42 6.73
N VAL A 67 -2.30 2.61 7.00
CA VAL A 67 -1.02 2.76 7.70
C VAL A 67 -1.32 3.26 9.11
N TRP A 68 -0.71 2.65 10.10
CA TRP A 68 -0.87 2.97 11.51
C TRP A 68 0.41 3.63 12.02
N ASN A 69 0.26 4.73 12.74
CA ASN A 69 1.28 5.23 13.64
C ASN A 69 0.89 4.77 15.04
N SER A 70 1.59 3.75 15.54
CA SER A 70 1.23 3.06 16.78
C SER A 70 -0.22 2.56 16.75
N SER A 71 -1.13 3.13 17.54
CA SER A 71 -2.56 2.75 17.56
C SER A 71 -3.46 3.69 16.75
N THR A 72 -2.89 4.67 16.04
CA THR A 72 -3.66 5.69 15.31
C THR A 72 -3.52 5.53 13.80
N PRO A 73 -4.64 5.45 13.05
CA PRO A 73 -4.56 5.28 11.61
C PRO A 73 -4.17 6.63 10.97
N LEU A 74 -3.16 6.61 10.12
CA LEU A 74 -2.72 7.77 9.39
C LEU A 74 -3.79 8.24 8.39
N ASN A 75 -3.79 9.54 8.17
CA ASN A 75 -4.58 10.14 7.11
C ASN A 75 -4.07 9.67 5.76
N GLY A 76 -4.99 9.29 4.86
CA GLY A 76 -4.61 8.80 3.53
C GLY A 76 -3.79 9.82 2.73
N THR A 77 -3.98 11.12 2.98
CA THR A 77 -3.13 12.18 2.42
C THR A 77 -1.69 12.10 2.91
N VAL A 78 -1.48 11.90 4.22
CA VAL A 78 -0.15 11.81 4.83
C VAL A 78 0.55 10.56 4.32
N SER A 79 -0.13 9.42 4.35
CA SER A 79 0.42 8.17 3.82
C SER A 79 0.72 8.23 2.32
N SER A 80 -0.14 8.85 1.50
CA SER A 80 0.16 9.06 0.07
C SER A 80 1.35 10.00 -0.10
N GLY A 81 1.44 11.04 0.74
CA GLY A 81 2.55 12.00 0.74
C GLY A 81 3.89 11.35 1.08
N LEU A 82 3.91 10.40 2.01
CA LEU A 82 5.07 9.57 2.33
C LEU A 82 5.46 8.72 1.12
N LEU A 83 4.53 7.96 0.54
CA LEU A 83 4.83 7.14 -0.64
C LEU A 83 5.35 7.94 -1.82
N ASN A 84 4.87 9.17 -2.01
CA ASN A 84 5.31 10.07 -3.07
C ASN A 84 6.75 10.59 -2.88
N GLN A 85 7.39 10.36 -1.73
CA GLN A 85 8.83 10.62 -1.54
C GLN A 85 9.70 9.57 -2.24
N LEU A 86 9.13 8.41 -2.51
CA LEU A 86 9.81 7.31 -3.18
C LEU A 86 9.40 7.28 -4.64
N THR A 87 10.36 6.95 -5.51
CA THR A 87 10.06 6.76 -6.93
C THR A 87 9.27 5.48 -7.12
N ALA A 88 8.53 5.40 -8.22
CA ALA A 88 7.77 4.21 -8.54
C ALA A 88 8.62 2.95 -8.62
N GLU A 89 9.85 3.10 -9.12
CA GLU A 89 10.85 2.04 -9.21
C GLU A 89 11.26 1.52 -7.84
N LEU A 90 11.51 2.43 -6.89
CA LEU A 90 11.94 2.08 -5.54
C LEU A 90 10.80 1.41 -4.75
N VAL A 91 9.58 1.93 -4.87
CA VAL A 91 8.39 1.28 -4.31
C VAL A 91 8.22 -0.13 -4.89
N GLY A 92 8.36 -0.28 -6.21
CA GLY A 92 8.31 -1.58 -6.88
C GLY A 92 9.38 -2.56 -6.41
N TYR A 93 10.60 -2.07 -6.18
CA TYR A 93 11.72 -2.84 -5.66
C TYR A 93 11.40 -3.43 -4.28
N PHE A 94 10.90 -2.62 -3.35
CA PHE A 94 10.52 -3.09 -2.00
C PHE A 94 9.31 -4.02 -2.01
N LEU A 95 8.36 -3.80 -2.91
CA LEU A 95 7.20 -4.67 -3.06
C LEU A 95 7.54 -5.99 -3.75
N PHE A 96 8.70 -6.10 -4.39
CA PHE A 96 9.09 -7.20 -5.31
C PHE A 96 8.05 -7.50 -6.38
N PHE A 97 7.19 -6.53 -6.69
CA PHE A 97 6.19 -6.61 -7.73
C PHE A 97 6.23 -5.33 -8.53
N PRO A 98 6.22 -5.40 -9.88
CA PRO A 98 6.19 -4.20 -10.69
C PRO A 98 4.88 -3.45 -10.41
N PRO A 99 4.96 -2.20 -9.92
CA PRO A 99 3.78 -1.44 -9.55
C PRO A 99 3.08 -1.00 -10.83
N LEU A 100 1.76 -1.19 -10.85
CA LEU A 100 0.89 -0.72 -11.94
C LEU A 100 0.34 0.67 -11.60
N ILE A 101 0.00 0.90 -10.33
CA ILE A 101 -0.51 2.17 -9.79
C ILE A 101 -0.03 2.29 -8.35
N ILE A 102 0.61 3.42 -8.02
CA ILE A 102 1.10 3.72 -6.67
C ILE A 102 0.16 4.72 -6.04
N ALA A 103 -0.66 4.22 -5.11
CA ALA A 103 -1.41 5.01 -4.14
C ALA A 103 -2.23 6.17 -4.74
N GLU A 104 -3.33 5.84 -5.41
CA GLU A 104 -4.42 6.81 -5.59
C GLU A 104 -5.33 6.78 -4.36
N ARG A 105 -5.67 7.96 -3.82
CA ARG A 105 -6.70 8.10 -2.79
C ARG A 105 -8.06 7.78 -3.43
N LYS A 106 -8.85 6.84 -2.87
CA LYS A 106 -10.30 7.05 -3.00
C LYS A 106 -10.65 8.29 -2.17
N PHE A 107 -10.77 9.43 -2.84
CA PHE A 107 -11.98 10.21 -2.54
C PHE A 107 -13.12 9.23 -2.78
N GLN A 108 -14.03 9.09 -1.83
CA GLN A 108 -15.22 8.28 -2.00
C GLN A 108 -15.94 8.78 -3.26
N LEU A 109 -15.62 8.21 -4.43
CA LEU A 109 -16.52 8.20 -5.56
C LEU A 109 -17.66 7.34 -5.06
N VAL A 110 -18.62 8.04 -4.46
CA VAL A 110 -20.00 7.64 -4.39
C VAL A 110 -20.30 6.97 -5.72
N PHE A 111 -20.63 5.68 -5.70
CA PHE A 111 -21.30 5.08 -6.84
C PHE A 111 -22.62 5.85 -6.99
N THR A 112 -22.62 6.82 -7.88
CA THR A 112 -23.81 7.43 -8.47
C THR A 112 -23.49 7.39 -9.97
N ALA A 113 -24.20 6.68 -10.84
CA ALA A 113 -25.57 6.17 -10.79
C ALA A 113 -25.64 4.75 -11.40
#